data_AF-A0AA88MW65-F1
#
_entry.id   AF-A0AA88MW65-F1
#
_cell.length_a   1.000
_cell.length_b   1.000
_cell.length_c   1.000
_cell.angle_alpha   90.00
_cell.angle_beta   90.00
_cell.angle_gamma   90.00
#
_symmetry.space_group_name_H-M   'P 1'
#
loop_
_entity.id
_entity.type
_entity.pdbx_description
1 polymer ?
#
loop_
_entity_poly.entity_id
_entity_poly.type
_entity_poly.pdbx_seq_one_letter_code
_entity_poly.pdbx_strand_id
1 'polypeptide(L)'
;MDEDVQELRELVAQFRADNQRLRQEQAPVTPGPSTAPLMATTTPSATHQPVGPGALVTERFVFVPRDRKCPKFSGQSGIAISEWVEEAQACMRARHLSTADQAFFLFDHLEGEARDEIRYRSDAERGDPDKIIQVLRELYGCSLSYVALQQAFFSRGQQEGETLMEFSLALMGLLEKVKQQVPHAIPNAEVLLRDQFASMFLILVFVASLNS
;
A
#
# COMPACT_ATOMS: atom_id res chain seq x y z
N MET A 1 31.19 -21.69 20.87
CA MET A 1 31.29 -20.24 20.60
C MET A 1 32.55 -19.96 19.80
N ASP A 2 33.75 -20.17 20.34
CA ASP A 2 34.99 -19.97 19.56
C ASP A 2 35.17 -20.99 18.43
N GLU A 3 34.82 -22.27 18.65
CA GLU A 3 34.83 -23.30 17.59
C GLU A 3 33.86 -22.98 16.44
N ASP A 4 32.63 -22.57 16.74
CA ASP A 4 31.62 -22.25 15.71
C ASP A 4 32.06 -21.06 14.84
N VAL A 5 32.76 -20.09 15.45
CA VAL A 5 33.31 -18.93 14.74
C VAL A 5 34.51 -19.33 13.87
N GLN A 6 35.28 -20.33 14.30
CA GLN A 6 36.38 -20.90 13.54
C GLN A 6 35.86 -21.65 12.31
N GLU A 7 34.87 -22.52 12.49
CA GLU A 7 34.22 -23.28 11.39
C GLU A 7 33.60 -22.34 10.35
N LEU A 8 32.93 -21.27 10.80
CA LEU A 8 32.31 -20.33 9.88
C LEU A 8 33.34 -19.56 9.04
N ARG A 9 34.51 -19.26 9.62
CA ARG A 9 35.62 -18.62 8.89
C ARG A 9 36.21 -19.55 7.84
N GLU A 10 36.39 -20.83 8.18
CA GLU A 10 36.85 -21.84 7.24
C GLU A 10 35.86 -22.04 6.10
N LEU A 11 34.56 -22.11 6.41
CA LEU A 11 33.50 -22.27 5.41
C LEU A 11 33.43 -21.08 4.46
N VAL A 12 33.57 -19.85 4.96
CA VAL A 12 33.61 -18.63 4.11
C VAL A 12 34.87 -18.61 3.23
N ALA A 13 36.02 -19.04 3.74
CA ALA A 13 37.24 -19.15 2.95
C ALA A 13 37.06 -20.17 1.82
N GLN A 14 36.46 -21.33 2.12
CA GLN A 14 36.15 -22.38 1.15
C GLN A 14 35.20 -21.86 0.04
N PHE A 15 34.09 -21.21 0.42
CA PHE A 15 33.13 -20.66 -0.55
C PHE A 15 33.71 -19.58 -1.45
N ARG A 16 34.65 -18.77 -0.93
CA ARG A 16 35.35 -17.76 -1.73
C ARG A 16 36.30 -18.40 -2.75
N ALA A 17 37.01 -19.45 -2.35
CA ALA A 17 37.89 -20.19 -3.25
C ALA A 17 37.10 -20.86 -4.39
N ASP A 18 35.96 -21.49 -4.08
CA ASP A 18 35.10 -22.10 -5.11
C ASP A 18 34.48 -21.06 -6.04
N ASN A 19 34.04 -19.91 -5.52
CA ASN A 19 33.57 -18.80 -6.37
C ASN A 19 34.67 -18.29 -7.31
N GLN A 20 35.91 -18.20 -6.82
CA GLN A 20 37.03 -17.79 -7.65
C GLN A 20 37.33 -18.82 -8.74
N ARG A 21 37.24 -20.11 -8.43
CA ARG A 21 37.42 -21.20 -9.39
C ARG A 21 36.35 -21.18 -10.48
N LEU A 22 35.08 -21.03 -10.10
CA LEU A 22 33.96 -20.91 -11.04
C LEU A 22 34.12 -19.70 -11.96
N ARG A 23 34.61 -18.57 -11.45
CA ARG A 23 34.91 -17.38 -12.28
C ARG A 23 36.09 -17.61 -13.22
N GLN A 24 37.06 -18.43 -12.84
CA GLN A 24 38.18 -18.82 -13.72
C GLN A 24 37.71 -19.82 -14.79
N GLU A 25 36.85 -20.77 -14.46
CA GLU A 25 36.24 -21.70 -15.42
C GLU A 25 35.30 -20.99 -16.41
N GLN A 26 34.69 -19.88 -16.02
CA GLN A 26 33.82 -19.06 -16.89
C GLN A 26 34.54 -17.97 -17.69
N ALA A 27 35.87 -17.84 -17.60
CA ALA A 27 36.62 -16.87 -18.40
C ALA A 27 36.89 -17.43 -19.82
N PRO A 28 36.42 -16.77 -20.90
CA PRO A 28 36.78 -17.18 -22.26
C PRO A 28 38.26 -16.92 -22.51
N VAL A 29 38.98 -17.93 -22.99
CA VAL A 29 40.34 -17.82 -23.52
C VAL A 29 40.28 -17.03 -24.82
N THR A 30 40.74 -15.77 -24.80
CA THR A 30 41.05 -15.02 -26.02
C THR A 30 42.56 -14.80 -26.09
N PRO A 31 43.26 -15.34 -27.10
CA PRO A 31 44.68 -15.05 -27.29
C PRO A 31 44.87 -13.80 -28.16
N GLY A 32 45.52 -12.78 -27.58
CA GLY A 32 46.61 -12.03 -28.19
C GLY A 32 46.32 -10.97 -29.28
N PRO A 33 47.23 -9.98 -29.45
CA PRO A 33 46.91 -8.64 -29.93
C PRO A 33 47.45 -8.33 -31.34
N SER A 34 46.82 -7.40 -32.08
CA SER A 34 47.55 -6.46 -32.95
C SER A 34 46.65 -5.41 -33.63
N THR A 35 47.06 -4.15 -33.47
CA THR A 35 47.05 -3.01 -34.42
C THR A 35 45.77 -2.60 -35.18
N ALA A 36 45.38 -1.34 -34.94
CA ALA A 36 44.42 -0.50 -35.66
C ALA A 36 44.91 -0.10 -37.09
N PRO A 37 44.29 0.85 -37.84
CA PRO A 37 42.94 1.47 -37.80
C PRO A 37 42.26 1.53 -39.21
N LEU A 38 41.04 2.07 -39.34
CA LEU A 38 40.65 3.15 -40.31
C LEU A 38 39.13 3.36 -40.43
N MET A 39 38.80 4.59 -40.83
CA MET A 39 37.51 5.27 -40.85
C MET A 39 36.55 4.79 -41.96
N ALA A 40 35.24 5.00 -41.73
CA ALA A 40 34.40 5.97 -42.47
C ALA A 40 33.01 5.44 -42.90
N THR A 41 31.98 6.22 -42.50
CA THR A 41 30.78 6.63 -43.27
C THR A 41 29.62 5.66 -43.60
N THR A 42 28.44 6.16 -43.20
CA THR A 42 27.12 6.19 -43.86
C THR A 42 26.24 4.93 -43.97
N THR A 43 25.03 5.07 -43.40
CA THR A 43 23.73 4.42 -43.67
C THR A 43 23.36 4.36 -45.18
N PRO A 44 22.35 3.60 -45.68
CA PRO A 44 21.14 3.06 -45.02
C PRO A 44 20.64 1.63 -45.43
N SER A 45 19.64 1.12 -44.68
CA SER A 45 18.54 0.19 -45.03
C SER A 45 18.73 -1.22 -45.65
N ALA A 46 17.89 -2.12 -45.13
CA ALA A 46 17.27 -3.33 -45.70
C ALA A 46 17.93 -4.71 -45.45
N THR A 47 17.30 -5.43 -44.50
CA THR A 47 16.80 -6.80 -44.58
C THR A 47 17.75 -7.94 -44.99
N HIS A 48 18.11 -8.78 -44.02
CA HIS A 48 17.77 -10.23 -43.91
C HIS A 48 18.72 -10.90 -42.90
N GLN A 49 18.13 -11.60 -41.91
CA GLN A 49 18.84 -12.40 -40.91
C GLN A 49 19.71 -13.51 -41.54
N PRO A 50 20.67 -14.02 -40.77
CA PRO A 50 20.55 -15.42 -40.36
C PRO A 50 20.60 -15.59 -38.85
N VAL A 51 19.66 -16.39 -38.37
CA VAL A 51 19.48 -16.87 -37.00
C VAL A 51 20.73 -17.62 -36.52
N GLY A 52 21.35 -17.12 -35.44
CA GLY A 52 22.28 -17.85 -34.58
C GLY A 52 21.65 -18.02 -33.19
N PRO A 53 21.61 -19.24 -32.62
CA PRO A 53 20.75 -19.57 -31.48
C PRO A 53 21.35 -19.09 -30.15
N GLY A 54 20.49 -18.57 -29.27
CA GLY A 54 20.80 -18.40 -27.85
C GLY A 54 21.24 -17.00 -27.44
N ALA A 55 20.51 -15.95 -27.85
CA ALA A 55 20.45 -14.75 -27.05
C ALA A 55 19.94 -15.16 -25.66
N LEU A 56 20.86 -15.31 -24.70
CA LEU A 56 20.51 -15.42 -23.30
C LEU A 56 19.71 -14.18 -22.97
N VAL A 57 18.39 -14.31 -22.97
CA VAL A 57 17.48 -13.39 -22.29
C VAL A 57 18.06 -13.31 -20.89
N THR A 58 18.78 -12.24 -20.60
CA THR A 58 19.18 -11.94 -19.24
C THR A 58 17.87 -11.58 -18.57
N GLU A 59 17.18 -12.60 -18.05
CA GLU A 59 16.03 -12.44 -17.18
C GLU A 59 16.53 -11.63 -16.00
N ARG A 60 16.27 -10.33 -16.06
CA ARG A 60 16.60 -9.39 -15.00
C ARG A 60 15.58 -9.63 -13.90
N PHE A 61 15.87 -10.61 -13.04
CA PHE A 61 15.10 -10.83 -11.83
C PHE A 61 15.21 -9.59 -10.94
N VAL A 62 14.16 -8.78 -10.92
CA VAL A 62 13.98 -7.76 -9.90
C VAL A 62 13.37 -8.47 -8.70
N PHE A 63 14.18 -8.72 -7.67
CA PHE A 63 13.64 -9.08 -6.37
C PHE A 63 12.95 -7.84 -5.80
N VAL A 64 11.65 -7.71 -6.08
CA VAL A 64 10.77 -6.82 -5.33
C VAL A 64 10.46 -7.57 -4.04
N PRO A 65 10.85 -7.08 -2.86
CA PRO A 65 10.41 -7.66 -1.59
C PRO A 65 8.88 -7.56 -1.53
N ARG A 66 8.19 -8.62 -1.94
CA ARG A 66 6.72 -8.71 -2.01
C ARG A 66 6.09 -9.00 -0.66
N ASP A 67 6.81 -8.82 0.44
CA ASP A 67 6.25 -9.08 1.77
C ASP A 67 5.50 -7.83 2.28
N ARG A 68 4.51 -7.38 1.48
CA ARG A 68 3.39 -6.62 2.02
C ARG A 68 2.55 -7.62 2.80
N LYS A 69 2.79 -7.72 4.09
CA LYS A 69 1.97 -8.51 5.01
C LYS A 69 0.62 -7.81 5.07
N CYS A 70 -0.37 -8.38 4.41
CA CYS A 70 -1.72 -7.88 4.51
C CYS A 70 -2.16 -7.95 5.98
N PRO A 71 -2.56 -6.82 6.59
CA PRO A 71 -2.98 -6.79 7.97
C PRO A 71 -4.28 -7.59 8.14
N LYS A 72 -4.48 -8.15 9.34
CA LYS A 72 -5.72 -8.84 9.69
C LYS A 72 -6.80 -7.81 10.05
N PHE A 73 -8.04 -8.08 9.66
CA PHE A 73 -9.17 -7.19 9.92
C PHE A 73 -10.24 -7.86 10.78
N SER A 74 -10.52 -7.25 11.93
CA SER A 74 -11.52 -7.71 12.90
C SER A 74 -12.75 -6.80 13.00
N GLY A 75 -12.73 -5.63 12.36
CA GLY A 75 -13.84 -4.68 12.37
C GLY A 75 -13.93 -3.74 13.58
N GLN A 76 -13.32 -4.08 14.72
CA GLN A 76 -13.42 -3.29 15.95
C GLN A 76 -12.15 -2.52 16.33
N SER A 77 -10.97 -2.93 15.86
CA SER A 77 -9.70 -2.34 16.28
C SER A 77 -8.66 -2.46 15.18
N GLY A 78 -8.01 -1.35 14.81
CA GLY A 78 -6.95 -1.32 13.80
C GLY A 78 -7.23 -0.33 12.68
N ILE A 79 -6.97 -0.74 11.45
CA ILE A 79 -7.09 0.10 10.26
C ILE A 79 -8.54 0.22 9.78
N ALA A 80 -8.88 1.32 9.11
CA ALA A 80 -10.22 1.52 8.57
C ALA A 80 -10.52 0.48 7.47
N ILE A 81 -11.81 0.09 7.30
CA ILE A 81 -12.18 -0.90 6.27
C ILE A 81 -11.74 -0.46 4.87
N SER A 82 -11.83 0.82 4.53
CA SER A 82 -11.40 1.34 3.23
C SER A 82 -9.90 1.14 3.02
N GLU A 83 -9.09 1.45 4.03
CA GLU A 83 -7.63 1.28 4.00
C GLU A 83 -7.23 -0.20 3.96
N TRP A 84 -7.94 -1.06 4.72
CA TRP A 84 -7.74 -2.50 4.66
C TRP A 84 -8.06 -3.09 3.30
N VAL A 85 -9.20 -2.71 2.70
CA VAL A 85 -9.61 -3.18 1.38
C VAL A 85 -8.58 -2.78 0.32
N GLU A 86 -8.06 -1.56 0.37
CA GLU A 86 -7.01 -1.11 -0.54
C GLU A 86 -5.72 -1.93 -0.40
N GLU A 87 -5.27 -2.20 0.82
CA GLU A 87 -4.07 -3.02 1.04
C GLU A 87 -4.31 -4.48 0.66
N ALA A 88 -5.49 -5.05 0.98
CA ALA A 88 -5.91 -6.38 0.56
C ALA A 88 -5.90 -6.51 -0.96
N GLN A 89 -6.48 -5.54 -1.68
CA GLN A 89 -6.44 -5.47 -3.14
C GLN A 89 -5.02 -5.31 -3.68
N ALA A 90 -4.15 -4.55 -3.02
CA ALA A 90 -2.74 -4.44 -3.38
C ALA A 90 -2.01 -5.79 -3.25
N CYS A 91 -2.23 -6.53 -2.16
CA CYS A 91 -1.68 -7.88 -1.97
C CYS A 91 -2.19 -8.86 -3.04
N MET A 92 -3.51 -8.86 -3.32
CA MET A 92 -4.12 -9.74 -4.32
C MET A 92 -3.55 -9.47 -5.72
N ARG A 93 -3.39 -8.19 -6.10
CA ARG A 93 -2.75 -7.79 -7.37
C ARG A 93 -1.28 -8.18 -7.43
N ALA A 94 -0.53 -8.02 -6.33
CA ALA A 94 0.87 -8.39 -6.27
C ALA A 94 1.09 -9.92 -6.39
N ARG A 95 0.12 -10.72 -5.94
CA ARG A 95 0.16 -12.18 -5.96
C ARG A 95 -0.52 -12.80 -7.19
N HIS A 96 -1.21 -12.00 -8.02
CA HIS A 96 -1.98 -12.45 -9.20
C HIS A 96 -2.96 -13.60 -8.88
N LEU A 97 -3.71 -13.47 -7.78
CA LEU A 97 -4.63 -14.51 -7.31
C LEU A 97 -5.86 -14.63 -8.23
N SER A 98 -6.36 -15.86 -8.41
CA SER A 98 -7.64 -16.11 -9.09
C SER A 98 -8.82 -15.60 -8.25
N THR A 99 -10.00 -15.40 -8.83
CA THR A 99 -11.19 -14.90 -8.09
C THR A 99 -11.54 -15.76 -6.88
N ALA A 100 -11.42 -17.10 -7.01
CA ALA A 100 -11.63 -18.02 -5.90
C ALA A 100 -10.55 -17.85 -4.82
N ASP A 101 -9.28 -17.77 -5.21
CA ASP A 101 -8.17 -17.58 -4.27
C ASP A 101 -8.22 -16.22 -3.59
N GLN A 102 -8.73 -15.19 -4.26
CA GLN A 102 -8.98 -13.86 -3.69
C GLN A 102 -10.02 -13.93 -2.57
N ALA A 103 -11.13 -14.64 -2.81
CA ALA A 103 -12.16 -14.83 -1.80
C ALA A 103 -11.63 -15.61 -0.57
N PHE A 104 -10.85 -16.67 -0.81
CA PHE A 104 -10.16 -17.40 0.27
C PHE A 104 -9.14 -16.52 1.00
N PHE A 105 -8.36 -15.72 0.27
CA PHE A 105 -7.37 -14.81 0.84
C PHE A 105 -8.02 -13.76 1.74
N LEU A 106 -9.11 -13.14 1.27
CA LEU A 106 -9.89 -12.20 2.08
C LEU A 106 -10.40 -12.88 3.34
N PHE A 107 -10.99 -14.08 3.22
CA PHE A 107 -11.51 -14.82 4.37
C PHE A 107 -10.42 -15.18 5.41
N ASP A 108 -9.22 -15.57 4.96
CA ASP A 108 -8.08 -15.90 5.82
C ASP A 108 -7.54 -14.67 6.57
N HIS A 109 -7.66 -13.48 5.97
CA HIS A 109 -7.22 -12.21 6.57
C HIS A 109 -8.32 -11.53 7.39
N LEU A 110 -9.52 -12.10 7.47
CA LEU A 110 -10.57 -11.69 8.40
C LEU A 110 -10.44 -12.44 9.72
N GLU A 111 -10.64 -11.74 10.83
CA GLU A 111 -10.64 -12.30 12.17
C GLU A 111 -11.85 -11.85 12.99
N GLY A 112 -12.13 -12.58 14.08
CA GLY A 112 -13.19 -12.24 15.01
C GLY A 112 -14.57 -12.11 14.36
N GLU A 113 -15.28 -11.05 14.72
CA GLU A 113 -16.66 -10.76 14.28
C GLU A 113 -16.76 -10.64 12.75
N ALA A 114 -15.80 -9.98 12.11
CA ALA A 114 -15.80 -9.80 10.66
C ALA A 114 -15.71 -11.12 9.89
N ARG A 115 -14.98 -12.11 10.42
CA ARG A 115 -14.90 -13.45 9.83
C ARG A 115 -16.19 -14.23 10.02
N ASP A 116 -16.78 -14.15 11.20
CA ASP A 116 -18.00 -14.88 11.53
C ASP A 116 -19.19 -14.35 10.71
N GLU A 117 -19.28 -13.02 10.51
CA GLU A 117 -20.27 -12.39 9.62
C GLU A 117 -20.21 -12.97 8.19
N ILE A 118 -19.01 -13.10 7.61
CA ILE A 118 -18.86 -13.69 6.28
C ILE A 118 -19.12 -15.20 6.30
N ARG A 119 -18.78 -15.90 7.38
CA ARG A 119 -19.01 -17.36 7.52
C ARG A 119 -20.49 -17.72 7.47
N TYR A 120 -21.37 -16.90 8.04
CA TYR A 120 -22.82 -17.15 8.05
C TYR A 120 -23.53 -16.77 6.74
N ARG A 121 -22.81 -16.22 5.75
CA ARG A 121 -23.37 -15.86 4.44
C ARG A 121 -23.42 -17.04 3.47
N SER A 122 -24.20 -16.88 2.41
CA SER A 122 -24.39 -17.92 1.39
C SER A 122 -23.07 -18.24 0.67
N ASP A 123 -22.91 -19.48 0.20
CA ASP A 123 -21.68 -19.91 -0.51
C ASP A 123 -21.40 -19.07 -1.78
N ALA A 124 -22.47 -18.59 -2.43
CA ALA A 124 -22.41 -17.70 -3.58
C ALA A 124 -21.95 -16.25 -3.26
N GLU A 125 -21.99 -15.85 -1.99
CA GLU A 125 -21.44 -14.59 -1.50
C GLU A 125 -20.00 -14.78 -0.98
N ARG A 126 -19.70 -15.94 -0.40
CA ARG A 126 -18.34 -16.30 0.06
C ARG A 126 -17.38 -16.64 -1.07
N GLY A 127 -17.87 -17.03 -2.24
CA GLY A 127 -17.06 -17.32 -3.42
C GLY A 127 -16.69 -16.09 -4.27
N ASP A 128 -17.24 -14.91 -3.94
CA ASP A 128 -17.09 -13.70 -4.72
C ASP A 128 -16.39 -12.61 -3.88
N PRO A 129 -15.14 -12.23 -4.24
CA PRO A 129 -14.38 -11.25 -3.47
C PRO A 129 -15.06 -9.88 -3.42
N ASP A 130 -15.77 -9.48 -4.48
CA ASP A 130 -16.44 -8.18 -4.54
C ASP A 130 -17.62 -8.13 -3.56
N LYS A 131 -18.38 -9.23 -3.44
CA LYS A 131 -19.48 -9.33 -2.47
C LYS A 131 -18.99 -9.33 -1.03
N ILE A 132 -17.89 -10.04 -0.75
CA ILE A 132 -17.26 -10.01 0.58
C ILE A 132 -16.88 -8.57 0.95
N ILE A 133 -16.18 -7.86 0.05
CA ILE A 133 -15.79 -6.46 0.27
C ILE A 133 -17.02 -5.57 0.46
N GLN A 134 -18.07 -5.75 -0.34
CA GLN A 134 -19.30 -4.99 -0.22
C GLN A 134 -19.94 -5.16 1.17
N VAL A 135 -20.11 -6.41 1.63
CA VAL A 135 -20.69 -6.69 2.96
C VAL A 135 -19.83 -6.07 4.07
N LEU A 136 -18.51 -6.19 3.99
CA LEU A 136 -17.62 -5.56 4.97
C LEU A 136 -17.72 -4.04 4.96
N ARG A 137 -17.87 -3.40 3.79
CA ARG A 137 -18.08 -1.95 3.68
C ARG A 137 -19.45 -1.53 4.22
N GLU A 138 -20.48 -2.35 4.07
CA GLU A 138 -21.80 -2.06 4.63
C GLU A 138 -21.79 -2.13 6.16
N LEU A 139 -21.14 -3.17 6.72
CA LEU A 139 -21.09 -3.40 8.17
C LEU A 139 -20.10 -2.45 8.88
N TYR A 140 -18.90 -2.27 8.33
CA TYR A 140 -17.81 -1.55 8.97
C TYR A 140 -17.48 -0.20 8.32
N GLY A 141 -18.08 0.13 7.16
CA GLY A 141 -17.88 1.42 6.48
C GLY A 141 -18.77 2.53 7.02
N CYS A 142 -19.82 2.20 7.75
CA CYS A 142 -20.73 3.15 8.39
C CYS A 142 -20.37 3.34 9.86
N SER A 143 -19.19 3.87 10.16
CA SER A 143 -18.79 4.08 11.57
C SER A 143 -19.61 5.19 12.25
N LEU A 144 -20.24 6.09 11.50
CA LEU A 144 -21.05 7.20 12.01
C LEU A 144 -22.24 7.47 11.09
N SER A 145 -23.44 7.63 11.67
CA SER A 145 -24.61 8.12 10.93
C SER A 145 -24.37 9.57 10.46
N TYR A 146 -25.06 10.02 9.42
CA TYR A 146 -24.97 11.40 8.92
C TYR A 146 -25.15 12.43 10.06
N VAL A 147 -26.10 12.18 10.96
CA VAL A 147 -26.36 13.03 12.12
C VAL A 147 -25.17 13.05 13.09
N ALA A 148 -24.52 11.91 13.32
CA ALA A 148 -23.34 11.83 14.17
C ALA A 148 -22.12 12.52 13.53
N LEU A 149 -21.92 12.40 12.22
CA LEU A 149 -20.87 13.13 11.49
C LEU A 149 -21.11 14.64 11.50
N GLN A 150 -22.37 15.06 11.31
CA GLN A 150 -22.76 16.46 11.36
C GLN A 150 -22.54 17.03 12.77
N GLN A 151 -22.96 16.32 13.82
CA GLN A 151 -22.68 16.71 15.20
C GLN A 151 -21.17 16.78 15.47
N ALA A 152 -20.40 15.77 15.04
CA ALA A 152 -18.96 15.78 15.20
C ALA A 152 -18.33 16.99 14.50
N PHE A 153 -18.80 17.37 13.30
CA PHE A 153 -18.34 18.56 12.58
C PHE A 153 -18.62 19.86 13.35
N PHE A 154 -19.87 20.05 13.81
CA PHE A 154 -20.26 21.28 14.53
C PHE A 154 -19.69 21.36 15.96
N SER A 155 -19.43 20.22 16.60
CA SER A 155 -18.86 20.15 17.95
C SER A 155 -17.33 20.09 17.95
N ARG A 156 -16.68 20.02 16.78
CA ARG A 156 -15.21 20.00 16.69
C ARG A 156 -14.64 21.38 16.97
N GLY A 157 -14.01 21.55 18.14
CA GLY A 157 -13.11 22.65 18.46
C GLY A 157 -11.64 22.22 18.41
N GLN A 158 -10.72 23.19 18.40
CA GLN A 158 -9.28 22.94 18.55
C GLN A 158 -9.01 22.36 19.95
N GLN A 159 -8.36 21.20 20.02
CA GLN A 159 -8.04 20.55 21.30
C GLN A 159 -6.82 21.20 21.97
N GLU A 160 -6.67 20.97 23.28
CA GLU A 160 -5.51 21.45 24.03
C GLU A 160 -4.22 20.79 23.51
N GLY A 161 -3.33 21.59 22.92
CA GLY A 161 -2.08 21.13 22.31
C GLY A 161 -2.16 20.77 20.81
N GLU A 162 -3.34 20.83 20.18
CA GLU A 162 -3.50 20.63 18.73
C GLU A 162 -3.06 21.89 17.96
N THR A 163 -2.25 21.76 16.93
CA THR A 163 -1.89 22.90 16.06
C THR A 163 -3.07 23.31 15.19
N LEU A 164 -3.08 24.56 14.74
CA LEU A 164 -4.10 25.06 13.81
C LEU A 164 -4.16 24.22 12.52
N MET A 165 -3.01 23.70 12.07
CA MET A 165 -2.92 22.85 10.89
C MET A 165 -3.61 21.51 11.12
N GLU A 166 -3.32 20.83 12.23
CA GLU A 166 -3.95 19.56 12.61
C GLU A 166 -5.46 19.69 12.77
N PHE A 167 -5.90 20.78 13.41
CA PHE A 167 -7.33 21.10 13.51
C PHE A 167 -7.98 21.29 12.13
N SER A 168 -7.32 22.02 11.21
CA SER A 168 -7.86 22.24 9.87
C SER A 168 -7.97 20.94 9.06
N LEU A 169 -6.96 20.07 9.14
CA LEU A 169 -6.97 18.74 8.54
C LEU A 169 -8.09 17.87 9.11
N ALA A 170 -8.27 17.88 10.43
CA ALA A 170 -9.31 17.12 11.10
C ALA A 170 -10.72 17.59 10.71
N LEU A 171 -10.94 18.91 10.63
CA LEU A 171 -12.23 19.51 10.25
C LEU A 171 -12.55 19.26 8.76
N MET A 172 -11.56 19.38 7.87
CA MET A 172 -11.70 19.04 6.46
C MET A 172 -12.00 17.54 6.27
N GLY A 173 -11.33 16.67 7.01
CA GLY A 173 -11.59 15.22 6.97
C GLY A 173 -13.01 14.86 7.45
N LEU A 174 -13.54 15.56 8.46
CA LEU A 174 -14.95 15.40 8.89
C LEU A 174 -15.92 15.87 7.79
N LEU A 175 -15.65 17.01 7.17
CA LEU A 175 -16.48 17.52 6.09
C LEU A 175 -16.48 16.60 4.87
N GLU A 176 -15.34 16.04 4.52
CA GLU A 176 -15.23 15.08 3.42
C GLU A 176 -16.08 13.84 3.68
N LYS A 177 -16.05 13.30 4.90
CA LYS A 177 -16.91 12.17 5.33
C LYS A 177 -18.40 12.53 5.25
N VAL A 178 -18.78 13.74 5.63
CA VAL A 178 -20.17 14.22 5.51
C VAL A 178 -20.59 14.33 4.03
N LYS A 179 -19.73 14.87 3.17
CA LYS A 179 -19.97 14.99 1.72
C LYS A 179 -20.06 13.63 1.03
N GLN A 180 -19.25 12.66 1.45
CA GLN A 180 -19.30 11.29 0.94
C GLN A 180 -20.62 10.58 1.31
N GLN A 181 -21.14 10.80 2.52
CA GLN A 181 -22.42 10.21 2.92
C GLN A 181 -23.62 10.87 2.24
N VAL A 182 -23.64 12.20 2.09
CA VAL A 182 -24.74 12.90 1.42
C VAL A 182 -24.19 14.01 0.50
N PRO A 183 -23.99 13.70 -0.80
CA PRO A 183 -23.38 14.61 -1.77
C PRO A 183 -24.11 15.95 -1.97
N HIS A 184 -25.35 16.10 -1.49
CA HIS A 184 -26.18 17.30 -1.62
C HIS A 184 -26.65 17.87 -0.28
N ALA A 185 -26.20 17.33 0.85
CA ALA A 185 -26.66 17.81 2.16
C ALA A 185 -26.13 19.21 2.51
N ILE A 186 -24.96 19.59 1.99
CA ILE A 186 -24.30 20.83 2.36
C ILE A 186 -23.98 21.65 1.11
N PRO A 187 -24.92 22.46 0.62
CA PRO A 187 -24.68 23.36 -0.51
C PRO A 187 -23.63 24.45 -0.22
N ASN A 188 -23.33 24.72 1.07
CA ASN A 188 -22.43 25.80 1.51
C ASN A 188 -21.27 25.32 2.39
N ALA A 189 -20.60 24.24 1.99
CA ALA A 189 -19.58 23.57 2.81
C ALA A 189 -18.41 24.51 3.21
N GLU A 190 -18.00 25.38 2.28
CA GLU A 190 -16.97 26.39 2.49
C GLU A 190 -17.36 27.48 3.50
N VAL A 191 -18.66 27.86 3.51
CA VAL A 191 -19.18 28.85 4.44
C VAL A 191 -19.27 28.24 5.84
N LEU A 192 -19.76 26.99 5.95
CA LEU A 192 -19.83 26.30 7.24
C LEU A 192 -18.45 26.06 7.85
N LEU A 193 -17.43 25.76 7.03
CA LEU A 193 -16.04 25.70 7.51
C LEU A 193 -15.60 27.04 8.07
N ARG A 194 -15.77 28.13 7.31
CA ARG A 194 -15.39 29.47 7.74
C ARG A 194 -16.14 29.90 9.00
N ASP A 195 -17.42 29.59 9.09
CA ASP A 195 -18.24 29.90 10.25
C ASP A 195 -17.79 29.10 11.47
N GLN A 196 -17.41 27.82 11.33
CA GLN A 196 -16.84 27.07 12.45
C GLN A 196 -15.47 27.59 12.88
N PHE A 197 -14.60 27.94 11.93
CA PHE A 197 -13.33 28.60 12.24
C PHE A 197 -13.56 29.94 12.96
N ALA A 198 -14.49 30.77 12.47
CA ALA A 198 -14.79 32.08 13.05
C ALA A 198 -15.46 31.98 14.43
N SER A 199 -16.37 31.02 14.62
CA SER A 199 -17.02 30.72 15.89
C SER A 199 -16.00 30.37 16.97
N MET A 200 -14.99 29.56 16.63
CA MET A 200 -13.90 29.23 17.55
C MET A 200 -13.06 30.46 17.94
N PHE A 201 -12.68 31.29 16.97
CA PHE A 201 -11.93 32.53 17.26
C PHE A 201 -12.71 33.46 18.19
N LEU A 202 -14.03 33.60 17.99
CA LEU A 202 -14.88 34.39 18.88
C LEU A 202 -15.00 33.79 20.29
N ILE A 203 -15.13 32.47 20.42
CA ILE A 203 -15.19 31.79 21.72
C ILE A 203 -13.87 31.94 22.47
N LEU A 204 -12.72 31.78 21.80
CA LEU A 204 -11.40 31.97 22.44
C LEU A 204 -11.19 33.41 22.89
N VAL A 205 -11.57 34.40 22.07
CA VAL A 205 -11.49 35.82 22.45
C VAL A 205 -12.44 36.13 23.61
N PHE A 206 -13.64 35.56 23.63
CA PHE A 206 -14.60 35.74 24.72
C PHE A 206 -14.13 35.09 26.03
N VAL A 207 -13.58 33.88 25.98
CA VAL A 207 -13.01 33.18 27.15
C VAL A 207 -11.75 33.89 27.66
N ALA A 208 -10.91 34.42 26.78
CA ALA A 208 -9.77 35.26 27.16
C ALA A 208 -10.22 36.59 27.78
N SER A 209 -11.29 37.20 27.27
CA SER A 209 -11.86 38.43 27.81
C SER A 209 -12.58 38.25 29.15
N LEU A 210 -13.04 37.04 29.48
CA LEU A 210 -13.69 36.73 30.76
C LEU A 210 -12.70 36.31 31.85
N ASN A 211 -11.49 35.90 31.47
CA ASN A 211 -10.42 35.51 32.40
C ASN A 211 -9.37 36.62 32.64
N SER A 212 -9.58 37.82 32.09
CA SER A 212 -8.77 39.01 32.32
C SER A 212 -9.50 40.04 33.17
#